data_AF-A0AAE1AGL3-F1
#
_entry.id   AF-A0AAE1AGL3-F1
#
_cell.length_a   1.000
_cell.length_b   1.000
_cell.length_c   1.000
_cell.angle_alpha   90.00
_cell.angle_beta   90.00
_cell.angle_gamma   90.00
#
_symmetry.space_group_name_H-M   'P 1'
#
loop_
_entity.id
_entity.type
_entity.pdbx_description
1 polymer ?
#
loop_
_entity_poly.entity_id
_entity_poly.type
_entity_poly.pdbx_seq_one_letter_code
_entity_poly.pdbx_strand_id
1 'polypeptide(L)'
;MKSSPLTHIVLLSAALAQVASLSYPRAELLGRFQFKNAGFVSFFRNTSTRGVRYDMLVSSFGFLESDVAVVLDVGAQLKNVSAIKPISINKKMKWPNFVSGIPEQVLESKVPFIVIPDGFLVPGKEHGSLTLQPLYGGASSVISGTTGSWFYHYVQWVDMDKDGTLDALTCKAQKPLIGAYKTQMVWYKNPKDHSLSHPWPENVIASGPDVLFAFTKVNVSGSLREVIVTAEYFHPRIRIFWTKSTEQDWSKTALIQSRDIDNLSPGQGAPFDVIISDVNRDGNLDALITLNDPKNGTVLVYEFPEDFRSGTFKRHVIASGYAEETGSPNAGAPGYIELLPEKDESKKPSILVAGDDSGIVSILDPVKPTNPRDWNYKRTDILHTEKSTVGSARVADVDGDGRPEIFVSSYNEGQFYVYRI
;
A
#
# COMPACT_ATOMS: atom_id res chain seq x y z
N MET A 1 83.79 -11.56 40.01
CA MET A 1 83.39 -10.14 40.12
C MET A 1 82.36 -9.89 39.03
N LYS A 2 81.07 -9.78 39.38
CA LYS A 2 80.19 -8.59 39.18
C LYS A 2 80.35 -8.01 37.75
N SER A 3 79.35 -8.04 36.86
CA SER A 3 78.04 -7.37 37.01
C SER A 3 77.02 -7.73 35.89
N SER A 4 75.77 -8.00 36.32
CA SER A 4 74.44 -7.61 35.78
C SER A 4 74.11 -7.70 34.27
N PRO A 5 72.97 -8.34 33.90
CA PRO A 5 72.36 -8.21 32.57
C PRO A 5 71.36 -7.04 32.53
N LEU A 6 71.44 -6.21 31.49
CA LEU A 6 70.44 -5.17 31.18
C LEU A 6 69.34 -5.78 30.29
N THR A 7 68.22 -6.17 30.90
CA THR A 7 67.00 -6.56 30.20
C THR A 7 66.38 -5.31 29.56
N HIS A 8 66.40 -5.22 28.23
CA HIS A 8 65.61 -4.23 27.49
C HIS A 8 64.18 -4.73 27.37
N ILE A 9 63.27 -4.18 28.16
CA ILE A 9 61.83 -4.33 27.96
C ILE A 9 61.43 -3.36 26.85
N VAL A 10 61.14 -3.90 25.66
CA VAL A 10 60.47 -3.15 24.59
C VAL A 10 58.97 -3.17 24.89
N LEU A 11 58.43 -2.05 25.36
CA LEU A 11 56.99 -1.82 25.44
C LEU A 11 56.47 -1.51 24.03
N LEU A 12 55.94 -2.53 23.35
CA LEU A 12 55.07 -2.34 22.18
C LEU A 12 53.68 -1.91 22.68
N SER A 13 53.41 -0.62 22.66
CA SER A 13 52.05 -0.08 22.83
C SER A 13 51.25 -0.34 21.55
N ALA A 14 50.47 -1.41 21.53
CA ALA A 14 49.45 -1.63 20.51
C ALA A 14 48.28 -0.66 20.75
N ALA A 15 48.22 0.41 19.97
CA ALA A 15 47.03 1.25 19.89
C ALA A 15 45.94 0.47 19.11
N LEU A 16 45.06 -0.21 19.84
CA LEU A 16 43.79 -0.71 19.31
C LEU A 16 42.92 0.51 18.98
N ALA A 17 42.92 0.93 17.71
CA ALA A 17 41.89 1.80 17.20
C ALA A 17 40.56 1.04 17.26
N GLN A 18 39.74 1.33 18.26
CA GLN A 18 38.32 1.00 18.22
C GLN A 18 37.73 1.75 17.04
N VAL A 19 37.50 1.04 15.94
CA VAL A 19 36.59 1.52 14.90
C VAL A 19 35.21 1.50 15.54
N ALA A 20 34.80 2.65 16.08
CA ALA A 20 33.42 2.86 16.45
C ALA A 20 32.60 2.62 15.18
N SER A 21 31.83 1.54 15.15
CA SER A 21 30.82 1.35 14.11
C SER A 21 29.86 2.53 14.24
N LEU A 22 29.92 3.46 13.29
CA LEU A 22 28.92 4.52 13.18
C LEU A 22 27.57 3.83 13.04
N SER A 23 26.74 3.87 14.08
CA SER A 23 25.37 3.42 14.01
C SER A 23 24.59 4.49 13.24
N TYR A 24 24.42 4.28 11.94
CA TYR A 24 23.49 5.11 11.18
C TYR A 24 22.07 4.88 11.70
N PRO A 25 21.24 5.95 11.80
CA PRO A 25 19.84 5.75 12.11
C PRO A 25 19.21 4.86 11.04
N ARG A 26 18.24 4.03 11.44
CA ARG A 26 17.53 3.13 10.51
C ARG A 26 16.87 3.89 9.35
N ALA A 27 16.48 5.14 9.59
CA ALA A 27 15.96 6.09 8.62
C ALA A 27 16.56 7.48 8.85
N GLU A 28 17.01 8.12 7.79
CA GLU A 28 17.62 9.45 7.76
C GLU A 28 16.65 10.45 7.11
N LEU A 29 16.22 11.50 7.82
CA LEU A 29 15.36 12.52 7.25
C LEU A 29 16.15 13.38 6.24
N LEU A 30 15.79 13.30 4.96
CA LEU A 30 16.36 14.12 3.89
C LEU A 30 15.76 15.53 3.87
N GLY A 31 14.49 15.66 4.25
CA GLY A 31 13.81 16.94 4.35
C GLY A 31 12.29 16.83 4.30
N ARG A 32 11.64 17.99 4.09
CA ARG A 32 10.18 18.10 4.03
C ARG A 32 9.78 19.07 2.92
N PHE A 33 8.63 18.85 2.30
CA PHE A 33 8.03 19.79 1.36
C PHE A 33 6.52 19.90 1.58
N GLN A 34 5.92 20.98 1.09
CA GLN A 34 4.53 21.32 1.38
C GLN A 34 3.59 20.81 0.29
N PHE A 35 2.52 20.15 0.72
CA PHE A 35 1.35 19.83 -0.10
C PHE A 35 0.15 19.60 0.81
N LYS A 36 -0.82 20.51 0.76
CA LYS A 36 -1.93 20.54 1.73
C LYS A 36 -2.81 19.30 1.61
N ASN A 37 -3.23 18.76 2.74
CA ASN A 37 -4.20 17.67 2.85
C ASN A 37 -3.84 16.46 1.98
N ALA A 38 -2.55 16.14 1.86
CA ALA A 38 -2.08 14.97 1.15
C ALA A 38 -2.58 13.71 1.87
N GLY A 39 -3.42 12.92 1.19
CA GLY A 39 -3.89 11.64 1.71
C GLY A 39 -3.00 10.52 1.20
N PHE A 40 -3.05 10.25 -0.10
CA PHE A 40 -2.35 9.11 -0.69
C PHE A 40 -1.17 9.53 -1.55
N VAL A 41 -0.11 8.71 -1.50
CA VAL A 41 1.05 8.78 -2.40
C VAL A 41 1.25 7.44 -3.10
N SER A 42 1.70 7.49 -4.35
CA SER A 42 2.17 6.32 -5.10
C SER A 42 3.32 6.71 -6.03
N PHE A 43 4.06 5.72 -6.49
CA PHE A 43 5.12 5.91 -7.48
C PHE A 43 4.71 5.35 -8.83
N PHE A 44 4.94 6.15 -9.88
CA PHE A 44 4.84 5.74 -11.27
C PHE A 44 6.24 5.60 -11.85
N ARG A 45 6.63 4.37 -12.15
CA ARG A 45 7.94 4.05 -12.73
C ARG A 45 7.91 4.35 -14.23
N ASN A 46 8.61 5.41 -14.63
CA ASN A 46 8.79 5.78 -16.03
C ASN A 46 10.10 5.18 -16.55
N THR A 47 9.99 4.26 -17.51
CA THR A 47 11.17 3.67 -18.17
C THR A 47 11.41 4.39 -19.49
N SER A 48 12.55 5.08 -19.59
CA SER A 48 12.97 5.76 -20.81
C SER A 48 14.35 5.29 -21.26
N THR A 49 14.77 5.67 -22.46
CA THR A 49 16.15 5.43 -22.94
C THR A 49 17.23 6.08 -22.07
N ARG A 50 16.86 6.98 -21.16
CA ARG A 50 17.75 7.66 -20.22
C ARG A 50 17.81 7.00 -18.83
N GLY A 51 17.23 5.81 -18.67
CA GLY A 51 17.16 5.08 -17.40
C GLY A 51 15.77 5.07 -16.78
N VAL A 52 15.70 4.48 -15.59
CA VAL A 52 14.49 4.41 -14.75
C VAL A 52 14.34 5.75 -14.02
N ARG A 53 13.14 6.32 -14.06
CA ARG A 53 12.75 7.50 -13.27
C ARG A 53 11.45 7.21 -12.56
N TYR A 54 11.22 7.92 -11.46
CA TYR A 54 9.98 7.82 -10.71
C TYR A 54 9.27 9.17 -10.71
N ASP A 55 8.04 9.17 -11.21
CA ASP A 55 7.09 10.26 -10.97
C ASP A 55 6.31 9.89 -9.69
N MET A 56 6.19 10.83 -8.76
CA MET A 56 5.40 10.62 -7.53
C MET A 56 4.00 11.19 -7.73
N LEU A 57 2.98 10.34 -7.64
CA LEU A 57 1.58 10.73 -7.73
C LEU A 57 1.04 10.99 -6.32
N VAL A 58 0.24 12.04 -6.18
CA VAL A 58 -0.35 12.45 -4.91
C VAL A 58 -1.83 12.73 -5.10
N SER A 59 -2.66 12.24 -4.20
CA SER A 59 -4.02 12.73 -4.01
C SER A 59 -4.15 13.51 -2.71
N SER A 60 -4.88 14.61 -2.79
CA SER A 60 -5.28 15.42 -1.66
C SER A 60 -6.78 15.64 -1.69
N PHE A 61 -7.37 15.68 -0.51
CA PHE A 61 -8.81 15.86 -0.36
C PHE A 61 -9.11 16.71 0.85
N GLY A 62 -10.30 17.25 0.89
CA GLY A 62 -10.73 18.15 1.94
C GLY A 62 -12.15 18.59 1.70
N PHE A 63 -12.70 19.31 2.67
CA PHE A 63 -14.08 19.76 2.57
C PHE A 63 -14.28 20.73 1.39
N LEU A 64 -13.36 21.69 1.23
CA LEU A 64 -13.45 22.74 0.22
C LEU A 64 -12.72 22.42 -1.09
N GLU A 65 -11.52 21.86 -0.99
CA GLU A 65 -10.64 21.66 -2.14
C GLU A 65 -10.08 20.23 -2.15
N SER A 66 -9.79 19.75 -3.35
CA SER A 66 -9.15 18.46 -3.60
C SER A 66 -8.26 18.61 -4.83
N ASP A 67 -7.19 17.81 -4.89
CA ASP A 67 -6.22 17.87 -5.99
C ASP A 67 -5.62 16.49 -6.20
N VAL A 68 -5.38 16.17 -7.47
CA VAL A 68 -4.49 15.09 -7.89
C VAL A 68 -3.29 15.76 -8.50
N ALA A 69 -2.09 15.47 -8.00
CA ALA A 69 -0.86 16.12 -8.41
C ALA A 69 0.25 15.11 -8.70
N VAL A 70 1.31 15.57 -9.38
CA VAL A 70 2.51 14.80 -9.66
C VAL A 70 3.77 15.60 -9.32
N VAL A 71 4.77 14.93 -8.76
CA VAL A 71 6.16 15.40 -8.75
C VAL A 71 6.92 14.59 -9.80
N LEU A 72 7.32 15.26 -10.88
CA LEU A 72 8.04 14.62 -11.98
C LEU A 72 9.48 14.33 -11.56
N ASP A 73 9.99 13.15 -11.89
CA ASP A 73 11.38 12.74 -11.64
C ASP A 73 11.84 13.06 -10.20
N VAL A 74 11.09 12.53 -9.22
CA VAL A 74 11.23 12.92 -7.81
C VAL A 74 12.63 12.64 -7.25
N GLY A 75 13.30 11.58 -7.74
CA GLY A 75 14.68 11.25 -7.38
C GLY A 75 15.67 12.37 -7.72
N ALA A 76 15.51 13.02 -8.87
CA ALA A 76 16.37 14.14 -9.26
C ALA A 76 16.24 15.38 -8.35
N GLN A 77 15.18 15.45 -7.53
CA GLN A 77 14.89 16.58 -6.66
C GLN A 77 15.36 16.37 -5.20
N LEU A 78 15.86 15.19 -4.83
CA LEU A 78 16.25 14.86 -3.45
C LEU A 78 17.37 15.72 -2.88
N LYS A 79 18.22 16.32 -3.73
CA LYS A 79 19.27 17.26 -3.29
C LYS A 79 18.72 18.50 -2.58
N ASN A 80 17.47 18.87 -2.85
CA ASN A 80 16.78 19.95 -2.16
C ASN A 80 15.29 19.61 -2.02
N VAL A 81 14.99 18.68 -1.10
CA VAL A 81 13.62 18.23 -0.80
C VAL A 81 12.68 19.42 -0.57
N SER A 82 13.12 20.46 0.15
CA SER A 82 12.28 21.63 0.47
C SER A 82 11.83 22.45 -0.75
N ALA A 83 12.50 22.29 -1.89
CA ALA A 83 12.15 22.95 -3.14
C ALA A 83 11.22 22.14 -4.04
N ILE A 84 10.88 20.89 -3.68
CA ILE A 84 9.94 20.05 -4.41
C ILE A 84 8.58 20.76 -4.51
N LYS A 85 8.05 20.84 -5.73
CA LYS A 85 6.73 21.44 -6.02
C LYS A 85 5.88 20.47 -6.83
N PRO A 86 4.85 19.85 -6.21
CA PRO A 86 3.87 19.08 -6.95
C PRO A 86 3.13 19.93 -7.99
N ILE A 87 2.89 19.34 -9.16
CA ILE A 87 2.16 19.93 -10.28
C ILE A 87 0.75 19.38 -10.25
N SER A 88 -0.25 20.25 -10.13
CA SER A 88 -1.66 19.85 -10.16
C SER A 88 -2.05 19.28 -11.54
N ILE A 89 -2.71 18.13 -11.52
CA ILE A 89 -3.25 17.41 -12.68
C ILE A 89 -4.77 17.62 -12.74
N ASN A 90 -5.47 17.42 -11.61
CA ASN A 90 -6.93 17.42 -11.61
C ASN A 90 -7.52 17.88 -10.26
N LYS A 91 -8.17 19.05 -10.27
CA LYS A 91 -8.88 19.64 -9.11
C LYS A 91 -10.39 19.44 -9.12
N LYS A 92 -10.92 18.70 -10.11
CA LYS A 92 -12.37 18.48 -10.27
C LYS A 92 -12.88 17.28 -9.47
N MET A 93 -11.97 16.45 -8.98
CA MET A 93 -12.29 15.27 -8.16
C MET A 93 -12.85 15.73 -6.81
N LYS A 94 -13.78 14.95 -6.25
CA LYS A 94 -14.45 15.34 -5.00
C LYS A 94 -13.67 14.94 -3.77
N TRP A 95 -13.09 13.74 -3.83
CA TRP A 95 -12.34 13.07 -2.78
C TRP A 95 -11.46 11.96 -3.42
N PRO A 96 -10.38 12.33 -4.14
CA PRO A 96 -9.54 11.36 -4.81
C PRO A 96 -8.81 10.45 -3.81
N ASN A 97 -8.91 9.13 -4.00
CA ASN A 97 -8.28 8.12 -3.14
C ASN A 97 -6.93 7.65 -3.72
N PHE A 98 -6.64 6.33 -3.79
CA PHE A 98 -5.35 5.87 -4.35
C PHE A 98 -5.24 6.11 -5.83
N VAL A 99 -4.56 7.20 -6.17
CA VAL A 99 -4.13 7.46 -7.53
C VAL A 99 -2.93 6.57 -7.84
N SER A 100 -2.97 5.89 -8.97
CA SER A 100 -1.86 5.06 -9.46
C SER A 100 -1.74 5.17 -10.98
N GLY A 101 -0.56 4.87 -11.51
CA GLY A 101 -0.39 4.69 -12.95
C GLY A 101 -1.07 3.41 -13.43
N ILE A 102 -1.53 3.41 -14.68
CA ILE A 102 -2.07 2.22 -15.31
C ILE A 102 -1.00 1.55 -16.19
N PRO A 103 -0.97 0.21 -16.29
CA PRO A 103 -0.10 -0.48 -17.24
C PRO A 103 -0.38 -0.04 -18.68
N GLU A 104 0.66 0.04 -19.52
CA GLU A 104 0.53 0.40 -20.94
C GLU A 104 -0.45 -0.53 -21.68
N GLN A 105 -0.52 -1.80 -21.28
CA GLN A 105 -1.40 -2.83 -21.82
C GLN A 105 -2.89 -2.55 -21.60
N VAL A 106 -3.26 -1.64 -20.69
CA VAL A 106 -4.67 -1.28 -20.47
C VAL A 106 -5.24 -0.50 -21.65
N LEU A 107 -4.47 0.42 -22.24
CA LEU A 107 -4.94 1.29 -23.33
C LEU A 107 -4.12 1.16 -24.62
N GLU A 108 -3.07 0.33 -24.60
CA GLU A 108 -2.07 0.21 -25.67
C GLU A 108 -1.53 1.58 -26.13
N SER A 109 -1.41 2.50 -25.17
CA SER A 109 -1.08 3.90 -25.42
C SER A 109 0.31 4.23 -24.92
N LYS A 110 1.09 4.91 -25.77
CA LYS A 110 2.41 5.46 -25.40
C LYS A 110 2.31 6.65 -24.45
N VAL A 111 1.12 7.23 -24.28
CA VAL A 111 0.89 8.29 -23.31
C VAL A 111 0.64 7.62 -21.97
N PRO A 112 1.39 7.94 -20.90
CA PRO A 112 1.10 7.42 -19.57
C PRO A 112 -0.25 7.92 -19.07
N PHE A 113 -1.04 7.02 -18.51
CA PHE A 113 -2.30 7.33 -17.84
C PHE A 113 -2.23 6.98 -16.36
N ILE A 114 -3.03 7.70 -15.58
CA ILE A 114 -3.33 7.39 -14.19
C ILE A 114 -4.80 7.03 -14.05
N VAL A 115 -5.10 6.23 -13.04
CA VAL A 115 -6.45 6.02 -12.54
C VAL A 115 -6.65 6.81 -11.25
N ILE A 116 -7.82 7.43 -11.14
CA ILE A 116 -8.23 8.23 -10.00
C ILE A 116 -9.53 7.64 -9.47
N PRO A 117 -9.46 6.75 -8.47
CA PRO A 117 -10.61 6.40 -7.64
C PRO A 117 -11.07 7.64 -6.86
N ASP A 118 -12.38 7.85 -6.77
CA ASP A 118 -12.97 9.05 -6.16
C ASP A 118 -14.16 8.73 -5.27
N GLY A 119 -14.50 9.71 -4.44
CA GLY A 119 -15.65 9.72 -3.57
C GLY A 119 -15.32 9.25 -2.16
N PHE A 120 -16.21 9.57 -1.23
CA PHE A 120 -16.07 9.17 0.16
C PHE A 120 -17.41 9.20 0.89
N LEU A 121 -17.40 8.80 2.16
CA LEU A 121 -18.59 8.70 3.01
C LEU A 121 -19.08 10.04 3.60
N VAL A 122 -18.41 11.15 3.25
CA VAL A 122 -18.72 12.49 3.75
C VAL A 122 -19.87 13.12 2.93
N PRO A 123 -20.81 13.84 3.57
CA PRO A 123 -21.88 14.56 2.90
C PRO A 123 -21.42 15.36 1.66
N GLY A 124 -22.02 15.08 0.50
CA GLY A 124 -21.73 15.71 -0.79
C GLY A 124 -20.57 15.09 -1.57
N LYS A 125 -19.92 14.06 -1.02
CA LYS A 125 -18.75 13.36 -1.60
C LYS A 125 -19.06 11.92 -2.00
N GLU A 126 -20.30 11.48 -1.87
CA GLU A 126 -20.74 10.07 -2.01
C GLU A 126 -20.87 9.61 -3.46
N HIS A 127 -20.83 10.54 -4.41
CA HIS A 127 -20.94 10.25 -5.85
C HIS A 127 -19.55 10.32 -6.48
N GLY A 128 -18.77 9.27 -6.23
CA GLY A 128 -17.44 9.04 -6.78
C GLY A 128 -17.47 8.27 -8.10
N SER A 129 -16.27 8.03 -8.63
CA SER A 129 -16.07 7.32 -9.89
C SER A 129 -14.66 6.75 -10.00
N LEU A 130 -14.42 5.88 -10.99
CA LEU A 130 -13.09 5.59 -11.50
C LEU A 130 -12.85 6.44 -12.75
N THR A 131 -11.86 7.31 -12.70
CA THR A 131 -11.50 8.21 -13.80
C THR A 131 -10.11 7.89 -14.32
N LEU A 132 -9.97 7.70 -15.63
CA LEU A 132 -8.68 7.63 -16.31
C LEU A 132 -8.28 9.02 -16.83
N GLN A 133 -7.03 9.41 -16.61
CA GLN A 133 -6.50 10.72 -16.96
C GLN A 133 -5.08 10.59 -17.53
N PRO A 134 -4.77 11.17 -18.71
CA PRO A 134 -3.40 11.28 -19.18
C PRO A 134 -2.54 12.04 -18.16
N LEU A 135 -1.38 11.49 -17.81
CA LEU A 135 -0.50 12.02 -16.76
C LEU A 135 0.01 13.43 -17.08
N TYR A 136 0.34 13.68 -18.35
CA TYR A 136 0.92 14.94 -18.81
C TYR A 136 -0.10 15.92 -19.40
N GLY A 137 -1.37 15.77 -19.01
CA GLY A 137 -2.48 16.60 -19.46
C GLY A 137 -3.26 16.02 -20.62
N GLY A 138 -4.54 16.39 -20.70
CA GLY A 138 -5.50 15.85 -21.65
C GLY A 138 -6.88 15.68 -21.02
N ALA A 139 -7.85 15.19 -21.80
CA ALA A 139 -9.18 14.91 -21.29
C ALA A 139 -9.21 13.66 -20.41
N SER A 140 -9.93 13.73 -19.30
CA SER A 140 -10.26 12.58 -18.46
C SER A 140 -11.46 11.81 -19.00
N SER A 141 -11.51 10.50 -18.76
CA SER A 141 -12.66 9.65 -19.04
C SER A 141 -13.09 8.85 -17.82
N VAL A 142 -14.39 8.82 -17.54
CA VAL A 142 -14.97 8.03 -16.45
C VAL A 142 -15.29 6.62 -16.94
N ILE A 143 -14.70 5.60 -16.34
CA ILE A 143 -14.89 4.20 -16.75
C ILE A 143 -15.96 3.48 -15.93
N SER A 144 -16.22 3.87 -14.68
CA SER A 144 -17.22 3.22 -13.81
C SER A 144 -18.67 3.64 -14.08
N GLY A 145 -18.86 4.69 -14.89
CA GLY A 145 -20.10 5.47 -14.89
C GLY A 145 -20.26 6.32 -13.63
N THR A 146 -21.35 7.09 -13.57
CA THR A 146 -21.63 8.07 -12.49
C THR A 146 -22.98 7.87 -11.82
N THR A 147 -23.64 6.73 -12.07
CA THR A 147 -24.97 6.45 -11.52
C THR A 147 -24.88 5.88 -10.11
N GLY A 148 -25.67 6.43 -9.19
CA GLY A 148 -25.71 6.01 -7.78
C GLY A 148 -24.71 6.76 -6.89
N SER A 149 -24.70 6.40 -5.60
CA SER A 149 -23.84 6.99 -4.58
C SER A 149 -22.76 5.99 -4.17
N TRP A 150 -21.81 5.75 -5.08
CA TRP A 150 -20.68 4.84 -4.88
C TRP A 150 -19.38 5.62 -4.74
N PHE A 151 -18.50 5.16 -3.86
CA PHE A 151 -17.12 5.61 -3.78
C PHE A 151 -16.13 4.45 -3.95
N TYR A 152 -14.92 4.77 -4.40
CA TYR A 152 -13.88 3.82 -4.80
C TYR A 152 -12.55 4.22 -4.16
N HIS A 153 -11.82 3.25 -3.59
CA HIS A 153 -10.54 3.52 -2.94
C HIS A 153 -9.32 3.13 -3.78
N TYR A 154 -9.40 2.01 -4.52
CA TYR A 154 -8.22 1.36 -5.09
C TYR A 154 -8.56 0.48 -6.29
N VAL A 155 -7.65 0.39 -7.26
CA VAL A 155 -7.81 -0.41 -8.49
C VAL A 155 -6.59 -1.29 -8.71
N GLN A 156 -6.82 -2.55 -9.09
CA GLN A 156 -5.81 -3.43 -9.68
C GLN A 156 -6.18 -3.80 -11.11
N TRP A 157 -5.18 -3.94 -11.97
CA TRP A 157 -5.36 -4.23 -13.39
C TRP A 157 -5.14 -5.71 -13.65
N VAL A 158 -6.20 -6.42 -14.05
CA VAL A 158 -6.21 -7.88 -14.17
C VAL A 158 -7.04 -8.28 -15.38
N ASP A 159 -6.57 -9.23 -16.19
CA ASP A 159 -7.40 -9.88 -17.21
C ASP A 159 -8.35 -10.87 -16.53
N MET A 160 -9.58 -10.42 -16.27
CA MET A 160 -10.54 -11.12 -15.41
C MET A 160 -11.25 -12.24 -16.15
N ASP A 161 -11.52 -12.07 -17.44
CA ASP A 161 -12.25 -13.04 -18.26
C ASP A 161 -11.41 -13.78 -19.30
N LYS A 162 -10.09 -13.58 -19.26
CA LYS A 162 -9.08 -14.25 -20.09
C LYS A 162 -9.23 -13.92 -21.56
N ASP A 163 -9.72 -12.72 -21.87
CA ASP A 163 -9.85 -12.24 -23.24
C ASP A 163 -8.62 -11.52 -23.78
N GLY A 164 -7.57 -11.39 -22.95
CA GLY A 164 -6.29 -10.79 -23.29
C GLY A 164 -6.20 -9.29 -23.02
N THR A 165 -7.29 -8.66 -22.54
CA THR A 165 -7.29 -7.26 -22.13
C THR A 165 -7.27 -7.12 -20.61
N LEU A 166 -6.59 -6.10 -20.09
CA LEU A 166 -6.60 -5.84 -18.64
C LEU A 166 -7.83 -5.03 -18.25
N ASP A 167 -8.54 -5.52 -17.23
CA ASP A 167 -9.72 -4.91 -16.64
C ASP A 167 -9.41 -4.19 -15.33
N ALA A 168 -10.29 -3.27 -14.92
CA ALA A 168 -10.18 -2.59 -13.63
C ALA A 168 -10.93 -3.35 -12.54
N LEU A 169 -10.21 -4.17 -11.75
CA LEU A 169 -10.72 -4.79 -10.53
C LEU A 169 -10.71 -3.77 -9.38
N THR A 170 -11.82 -3.63 -8.65
CA THR A 170 -11.97 -2.66 -7.56
C THR A 170 -13.03 -3.11 -6.54
N CYS A 171 -13.00 -2.50 -5.36
CA CYS A 171 -14.18 -2.43 -4.50
C CYS A 171 -14.96 -1.12 -4.74
N LYS A 172 -16.26 -1.15 -4.47
CA LYS A 172 -17.09 0.04 -4.35
C LYS A 172 -17.97 -0.04 -3.11
N ALA A 173 -18.19 1.09 -2.46
CA ALA A 173 -19.00 1.16 -1.26
C ALA A 173 -19.96 2.36 -1.29
N GLN A 174 -21.07 2.19 -0.58
CA GLN A 174 -22.09 3.19 -0.35
C GLN A 174 -22.41 3.22 1.13
N LYS A 175 -22.34 4.43 1.73
CA LYS A 175 -22.81 4.71 3.08
C LYS A 175 -23.91 5.77 3.01
N PRO A 176 -25.19 5.41 3.00
CA PRO A 176 -26.26 6.40 3.08
C PRO A 176 -26.28 7.04 4.48
N LEU A 177 -26.83 8.26 4.60
CA LEU A 177 -27.03 8.92 5.89
C LEU A 177 -27.90 8.08 6.85
N ILE A 178 -28.86 7.36 6.28
CA ILE A 178 -29.75 6.43 6.99
C ILE A 178 -29.80 5.13 6.19
N GLY A 179 -29.57 4.01 6.87
CA GLY A 179 -29.67 2.66 6.28
C GLY A 179 -28.36 1.88 6.34
N ALA A 180 -28.38 0.69 5.74
CA ALA A 180 -27.24 -0.20 5.72
C ALA A 180 -26.20 0.22 4.66
N TYR A 181 -24.94 -0.08 4.95
CA TYR A 181 -23.87 -0.05 3.97
C TYR A 181 -24.18 -1.00 2.82
N LYS A 182 -23.79 -0.63 1.60
CA LYS A 182 -23.70 -1.55 0.47
C LYS A 182 -22.28 -1.55 -0.04
N THR A 183 -21.72 -2.74 -0.22
CA THR A 183 -20.31 -2.92 -0.56
C THR A 183 -20.20 -4.06 -1.56
N GLN A 184 -19.38 -3.88 -2.59
CA GLN A 184 -19.22 -4.86 -3.66
C GLN A 184 -17.77 -4.89 -4.15
N MET A 185 -17.29 -6.10 -4.41
CA MET A 185 -16.16 -6.34 -5.31
C MET A 185 -16.69 -6.39 -6.74
N VAL A 186 -16.11 -5.59 -7.62
CA VAL A 186 -16.51 -5.49 -9.04
C VAL A 186 -15.29 -5.42 -9.94
N TRP A 187 -15.46 -5.75 -11.21
CA TRP A 187 -14.49 -5.38 -12.22
C TRP A 187 -15.18 -4.70 -13.41
N TYR A 188 -14.51 -3.72 -14.00
CA TYR A 188 -14.99 -3.01 -15.18
C TYR A 188 -14.26 -3.54 -16.40
N LYS A 189 -15.04 -4.13 -17.32
CA LYS A 189 -14.51 -4.78 -18.51
C LYS A 189 -13.95 -3.77 -19.49
N ASN A 190 -12.67 -3.89 -19.83
CA ASN A 190 -12.05 -3.11 -20.89
C ASN A 190 -12.61 -3.55 -22.25
N PRO A 191 -13.18 -2.66 -23.07
CA PRO A 191 -13.60 -3.05 -24.40
C PRO A 191 -12.37 -3.38 -25.27
N LYS A 192 -12.53 -4.31 -26.23
CA LYS A 192 -11.43 -4.75 -27.10
C LYS A 192 -10.76 -3.65 -27.93
N ASP A 193 -11.44 -2.53 -28.12
CA ASP A 193 -10.94 -1.35 -28.82
C ASP A 193 -10.38 -0.28 -27.86
N HIS A 194 -10.31 -0.58 -26.56
CA HIS A 194 -9.86 0.30 -25.47
C HIS A 194 -10.59 1.64 -25.43
N SER A 195 -11.82 1.68 -25.95
CA SER A 195 -12.61 2.91 -26.05
C SER A 195 -12.88 3.52 -24.68
N LEU A 196 -12.63 4.82 -24.59
CA LEU A 196 -12.91 5.67 -23.43
C LEU A 196 -14.12 6.58 -23.65
N SER A 197 -14.90 6.32 -24.70
CA SER A 197 -16.06 7.13 -25.10
C SER A 197 -17.31 6.87 -24.24
N HIS A 198 -17.37 5.71 -23.58
CA HIS A 198 -18.46 5.29 -22.73
C HIS A 198 -17.92 4.57 -21.48
N PRO A 199 -18.70 4.51 -20.39
CA PRO A 199 -18.37 3.66 -19.25
C PRO A 199 -18.15 2.20 -19.67
N TRP A 200 -17.20 1.56 -19.02
CA TRP A 200 -16.87 0.15 -19.19
C TRP A 200 -17.94 -0.73 -18.53
N PRO A 201 -18.32 -1.88 -19.11
CA PRO A 201 -19.31 -2.77 -18.51
C PRO A 201 -18.90 -3.25 -17.13
N GLU A 202 -19.78 -3.10 -16.15
CA GLU A 202 -19.56 -3.54 -14.76
C GLU A 202 -19.93 -5.02 -14.58
N ASN A 203 -19.07 -5.77 -13.90
CA ASN A 203 -19.31 -7.14 -13.49
C ASN A 203 -19.13 -7.27 -11.97
N VAL A 204 -20.15 -7.78 -11.28
CA VAL A 204 -20.11 -7.97 -9.82
C VAL A 204 -19.55 -9.35 -9.48
N ILE A 205 -18.51 -9.39 -8.65
CA ILE A 205 -17.91 -10.63 -8.10
C ILE A 205 -18.68 -11.07 -6.87
N ALA A 206 -18.84 -10.17 -5.90
CA ALA A 206 -19.47 -10.46 -4.61
C ALA A 206 -19.90 -9.19 -3.88
N SER A 207 -20.85 -9.35 -2.96
CA SER A 207 -21.16 -8.34 -1.94
C SER A 207 -20.26 -8.53 -0.71
N GLY A 208 -19.90 -7.44 -0.01
CA GLY A 208 -19.07 -7.49 1.20
C GLY A 208 -17.80 -6.63 1.11
N PRO A 209 -16.88 -6.90 0.16
CA PRO A 209 -15.63 -6.15 0.04
C PRO A 209 -15.84 -4.65 -0.25
N ASP A 210 -15.02 -3.79 0.38
CA ASP A 210 -15.28 -2.34 0.44
C ASP A 210 -14.07 -1.41 0.29
N VAL A 211 -12.91 -1.72 0.88
CA VAL A 211 -11.76 -0.79 0.88
C VAL A 211 -10.59 -1.30 0.04
N LEU A 212 -9.75 -2.20 0.58
CA LEU A 212 -8.54 -2.69 -0.07
C LEU A 212 -8.54 -4.21 -0.19
N PHE A 213 -7.78 -4.67 -1.17
CA PHE A 213 -7.69 -6.08 -1.53
C PHE A 213 -6.39 -6.34 -2.28
N ALA A 214 -6.05 -7.62 -2.40
CA ALA A 214 -4.93 -8.09 -3.18
C ALA A 214 -5.38 -9.25 -4.08
N PHE A 215 -5.16 -9.11 -5.39
CA PHE A 215 -5.21 -10.16 -6.37
C PHE A 215 -3.82 -10.80 -6.53
N THR A 216 -3.73 -12.13 -6.49
CA THR A 216 -2.48 -12.85 -6.71
C THR A 216 -2.72 -14.30 -7.15
N LYS A 217 -1.64 -15.07 -7.35
CA LYS A 217 -1.68 -16.50 -7.62
C LYS A 217 -1.04 -17.28 -6.49
N VAL A 218 -1.75 -18.28 -5.99
CA VAL A 218 -1.29 -19.19 -4.92
C VAL A 218 -1.11 -20.58 -5.51
N ASN A 219 0.00 -21.25 -5.18
CA ASN A 219 0.21 -22.64 -5.56
C ASN A 219 -0.62 -23.56 -4.66
N VAL A 220 -1.48 -24.38 -5.24
CA VAL A 220 -2.22 -25.43 -4.54
C VAL A 220 -1.97 -26.74 -5.26
N SER A 221 -1.28 -27.66 -4.59
CA SER A 221 -0.93 -28.99 -5.12
C SER A 221 -0.24 -28.94 -6.50
N GLY A 222 0.67 -27.99 -6.70
CA GLY A 222 1.44 -27.82 -7.94
C GLY A 222 0.73 -27.00 -9.02
N SER A 223 -0.49 -26.49 -8.78
CA SER A 223 -1.23 -25.65 -9.71
C SER A 223 -1.38 -24.23 -9.16
N LEU A 224 -1.03 -23.22 -9.97
CA LEU A 224 -1.29 -21.83 -9.63
C LEU A 224 -2.79 -21.51 -9.75
N ARG A 225 -3.34 -20.93 -8.69
CA ARG A 225 -4.73 -20.49 -8.59
C ARG A 225 -4.80 -19.01 -8.28
N GLU A 226 -5.53 -18.27 -9.09
CA GLU A 226 -5.87 -16.88 -8.87
C GLU A 226 -6.79 -16.76 -7.67
N VAL A 227 -6.44 -15.84 -6.78
CA VAL A 227 -7.20 -15.54 -5.58
C VAL A 227 -7.30 -14.03 -5.41
N ILE A 228 -8.39 -13.60 -4.76
CA ILE A 228 -8.53 -12.24 -4.25
C ILE A 228 -8.68 -12.34 -2.74
N VAL A 229 -7.81 -11.67 -1.99
CA VAL A 229 -7.94 -11.51 -0.54
C VAL A 229 -8.39 -10.09 -0.25
N THR A 230 -9.44 -9.95 0.56
CA THR A 230 -10.07 -8.65 0.84
C THR A 230 -10.00 -8.30 2.32
N ALA A 231 -9.71 -7.05 2.61
CA ALA A 231 -9.90 -6.43 3.91
C ALA A 231 -11.29 -5.75 3.93
N GLU A 232 -12.29 -6.38 4.57
CA GLU A 232 -13.64 -5.82 4.68
C GLU A 232 -13.75 -4.94 5.93
N TYR A 233 -13.75 -3.62 5.77
CA TYR A 233 -13.71 -2.65 6.87
C TYR A 233 -15.07 -2.45 7.55
N PHE A 234 -16.14 -2.25 6.78
CA PHE A 234 -17.48 -1.96 7.33
C PHE A 234 -18.19 -3.19 7.88
N HIS A 235 -17.71 -4.37 7.51
CA HIS A 235 -18.15 -5.65 8.07
C HIS A 235 -16.91 -6.50 8.40
N PRO A 236 -16.24 -6.22 9.55
CA PRO A 236 -14.89 -6.66 9.86
C PRO A 236 -14.61 -8.14 9.59
N ARG A 237 -14.08 -8.42 8.39
CA ARG A 237 -13.77 -9.77 7.92
C ARG A 237 -12.58 -9.74 6.99
N ILE A 238 -11.82 -10.82 7.00
CA ILE A 238 -10.80 -11.09 5.99
C ILE A 238 -11.32 -12.25 5.18
N ARG A 239 -11.43 -12.09 3.88
CA ARG A 239 -12.05 -13.09 3.00
C ARG A 239 -11.16 -13.41 1.81
N ILE A 240 -11.19 -14.66 1.39
CA ILE A 240 -10.54 -15.13 0.18
C ILE A 240 -11.58 -15.58 -0.84
N PHE A 241 -11.40 -15.16 -2.09
CA PHE A 241 -12.21 -15.53 -3.25
C PHE A 241 -11.36 -16.30 -4.25
N TRP A 242 -11.97 -17.25 -4.95
CA TRP A 242 -11.37 -17.97 -6.08
C TRP A 242 -12.46 -18.43 -7.04
N THR A 243 -12.09 -18.84 -8.25
CA THR A 243 -13.04 -19.43 -9.21
C THR A 243 -12.79 -20.93 -9.38
N LYS A 244 -13.87 -21.70 -9.58
CA LYS A 244 -13.82 -23.11 -10.01
C LYS A 244 -13.68 -23.25 -11.53
N SER A 245 -13.65 -22.15 -12.28
CA SER A 245 -13.36 -22.15 -13.71
C SER A 245 -11.98 -22.76 -13.97
N THR A 246 -11.90 -23.70 -14.91
CA THR A 246 -10.64 -24.34 -15.31
C THR A 246 -9.66 -23.34 -15.93
N GLU A 247 -10.19 -22.32 -16.62
CA GLU A 247 -9.43 -21.24 -17.25
C GLU A 247 -9.15 -20.08 -16.29
N GLN A 248 -9.69 -20.13 -15.07
CA GLN A 248 -9.65 -19.02 -14.11
C GLN A 248 -10.39 -17.77 -14.60
N ASP A 249 -11.36 -17.96 -15.49
CA ASP A 249 -12.29 -16.93 -15.97
C ASP A 249 -13.28 -16.54 -14.85
N TRP A 250 -13.21 -15.28 -14.43
CA TRP A 250 -14.03 -14.65 -13.39
C TRP A 250 -15.35 -14.08 -13.91
N SER A 251 -15.59 -14.05 -15.24
CA SER A 251 -16.91 -13.71 -15.80
C SER A 251 -17.94 -14.81 -15.54
N LYS A 252 -17.49 -16.05 -15.31
CA LYS A 252 -18.31 -17.20 -14.91
C LYS A 252 -18.70 -17.09 -13.43
N THR A 253 -19.51 -16.10 -13.07
CA THR A 253 -19.84 -15.73 -11.68
C THR A 253 -20.41 -16.87 -10.84
N ALA A 254 -21.16 -17.80 -11.45
CA ALA A 254 -21.68 -18.99 -10.77
C ALA A 254 -20.58 -19.96 -10.26
N LEU A 255 -19.35 -19.84 -10.78
CA LEU A 255 -18.20 -20.63 -10.38
C LEU A 255 -17.32 -19.94 -9.33
N ILE A 256 -17.60 -18.69 -8.99
CA ILE A 256 -16.89 -17.96 -7.95
C ILE A 256 -17.24 -18.56 -6.59
N GLN A 257 -16.23 -18.75 -5.76
CA GLN A 257 -16.31 -19.28 -4.42
C GLN A 257 -15.62 -18.32 -3.46
N SER A 258 -16.00 -18.38 -2.20
CA SER A 258 -15.33 -17.61 -1.16
C SER A 258 -15.44 -18.30 0.19
N ARG A 259 -14.56 -17.90 1.11
CA ARG A 259 -14.71 -18.18 2.54
C ARG A 259 -13.94 -17.16 3.36
N ASP A 260 -14.32 -17.04 4.63
CA ASP A 260 -13.63 -16.17 5.56
C ASP A 260 -12.29 -16.82 5.95
N ILE A 261 -11.21 -16.02 5.88
CA ILE A 261 -9.93 -16.29 6.54
C ILE A 261 -10.10 -16.04 8.04
N ASP A 262 -10.75 -14.92 8.38
CA ASP A 262 -11.08 -14.53 9.75
C ASP A 262 -12.36 -13.69 9.78
N ASN A 263 -13.11 -13.78 10.86
CA ASN A 263 -14.33 -13.01 11.12
C ASN A 263 -14.19 -12.31 12.47
N LEU A 264 -14.00 -10.99 12.43
CA LEU A 264 -13.54 -10.22 13.57
C LEU A 264 -14.72 -9.70 14.37
N SER A 265 -14.68 -9.97 15.67
CA SER A 265 -15.65 -9.47 16.65
C SER A 265 -15.42 -7.97 16.93
N PRO A 266 -16.45 -7.25 17.39
CA PRO A 266 -16.31 -5.86 17.81
C PRO A 266 -15.15 -5.66 18.79
N GLY A 267 -14.30 -4.65 18.54
CA GLY A 267 -13.14 -4.32 19.36
C GLY A 267 -11.85 -5.07 19.01
N GLN A 268 -11.84 -5.92 17.98
CA GLN A 268 -10.61 -6.51 17.43
C GLN A 268 -9.96 -5.65 16.33
N GLY A 269 -10.56 -4.51 16.00
CA GLY A 269 -10.21 -3.67 14.85
C GLY A 269 -10.89 -4.11 13.55
N ALA A 270 -10.87 -3.22 12.56
CA ALA A 270 -11.39 -3.44 11.22
C ALA A 270 -10.22 -3.63 10.23
N PRO A 271 -10.23 -4.68 9.39
CA PRO A 271 -9.23 -4.86 8.35
C PRO A 271 -9.22 -3.63 7.43
N PHE A 272 -8.03 -3.10 7.16
CA PHE A 272 -7.89 -1.91 6.31
C PHE A 272 -7.04 -2.20 5.07
N ASP A 273 -5.78 -2.59 5.25
CA ASP A 273 -4.85 -2.92 4.16
C ASP A 273 -4.45 -4.39 4.16
N VAL A 274 -4.08 -4.91 2.99
CA VAL A 274 -3.65 -6.30 2.79
C VAL A 274 -2.58 -6.42 1.71
N ILE A 275 -1.49 -7.10 2.04
CA ILE A 275 -0.43 -7.52 1.12
C ILE A 275 -0.34 -9.05 1.16
N ILE A 276 -0.20 -9.68 -0.02
CA ILE A 276 0.08 -11.11 -0.11
C ILE A 276 1.53 -11.31 -0.55
N SER A 277 2.33 -11.95 0.31
CA SER A 277 3.74 -12.25 0.06
C SER A 277 4.20 -13.38 0.98
N ASP A 278 5.28 -14.07 0.62
CA ASP A 278 5.99 -14.96 1.54
C ASP A 278 6.75 -14.11 2.57
N VAL A 279 6.12 -13.84 3.73
CA VAL A 279 6.63 -12.93 4.76
C VAL A 279 7.64 -13.64 5.65
N ASN A 280 7.49 -14.95 5.88
CA ASN A 280 8.43 -15.72 6.69
C ASN A 280 9.57 -16.40 5.91
N ARG A 281 9.56 -16.33 4.57
CA ARG A 281 10.49 -17.01 3.64
C ARG A 281 10.44 -18.52 3.74
N ASP A 282 9.26 -19.10 3.95
CA ASP A 282 9.07 -20.55 3.98
C ASP A 282 8.69 -21.17 2.62
N GLY A 283 8.51 -20.34 1.60
CA GLY A 283 8.12 -20.73 0.25
C GLY A 283 6.61 -20.71 0.00
N ASN A 284 5.78 -20.45 1.00
CA ASN A 284 4.34 -20.24 0.86
C ASN A 284 4.00 -18.76 1.02
N LEU A 285 2.86 -18.35 0.44
CA LEU A 285 2.39 -16.97 0.59
C LEU A 285 1.68 -16.80 1.94
N ASP A 286 1.78 -15.60 2.51
CA ASP A 286 1.07 -15.16 3.70
C ASP A 286 0.21 -13.93 3.37
N ALA A 287 -0.81 -13.65 4.18
CA ALA A 287 -1.49 -12.36 4.17
C ALA A 287 -1.01 -11.49 5.32
N LEU A 288 -0.33 -10.38 5.00
CA LEU A 288 0.02 -9.31 5.91
C LEU A 288 -1.10 -8.27 5.92
N ILE A 289 -1.66 -7.97 7.08
CA ILE A 289 -2.90 -7.19 7.21
C ILE A 289 -2.78 -6.17 8.33
N THR A 290 -3.34 -4.97 8.13
CA THR A 290 -3.58 -4.00 9.21
C THR A 290 -5.00 -4.14 9.75
N LEU A 291 -5.15 -4.18 11.08
CA LEU A 291 -6.44 -4.01 11.74
C LEU A 291 -6.48 -2.62 12.37
N ASN A 292 -7.25 -1.75 11.73
CA ASN A 292 -7.49 -0.38 12.13
C ASN A 292 -8.44 -0.34 13.35
N ASP A 293 -7.96 0.21 14.46
CA ASP A 293 -8.73 0.34 15.70
C ASP A 293 -8.35 1.66 16.38
N PRO A 294 -9.31 2.38 17.00
CA PRO A 294 -9.02 3.64 17.70
C PRO A 294 -8.13 3.46 18.93
N LYS A 295 -8.15 2.30 19.60
CA LYS A 295 -7.48 2.11 20.89
C LYS A 295 -6.20 1.28 20.78
N ASN A 296 -6.23 0.24 19.97
CA ASN A 296 -5.13 -0.69 19.85
C ASN A 296 -5.10 -1.36 18.48
N GLY A 297 -4.76 -0.57 17.47
CA GLY A 297 -4.45 -1.04 16.14
C GLY A 297 -3.35 -2.09 16.12
N THR A 298 -3.45 -3.04 15.18
CA THR A 298 -2.49 -4.15 15.06
C THR A 298 -2.06 -4.41 13.62
N VAL A 299 -0.89 -5.01 13.47
CA VAL A 299 -0.41 -5.61 12.22
C VAL A 299 -0.35 -7.12 12.42
N LEU A 300 -0.99 -7.85 11.51
CA LEU A 300 -1.16 -9.30 11.58
C LEU A 300 -0.55 -9.99 10.37
N VAL A 301 -0.17 -11.25 10.55
CA VAL A 301 0.14 -12.16 9.46
C VAL A 301 -0.75 -13.40 9.56
N TYR A 302 -1.32 -13.83 8.45
CA TYR A 302 -2.03 -15.10 8.31
C TYR A 302 -1.26 -16.01 7.35
N GLU A 303 -0.67 -17.08 7.88
CA GLU A 303 0.01 -18.10 7.07
C GLU A 303 -1.02 -18.83 6.21
N PHE A 304 -0.77 -18.97 4.90
CA PHE A 304 -1.65 -19.78 4.05
C PHE A 304 -1.46 -21.26 4.39
N PRO A 305 -2.55 -22.04 4.51
CA PRO A 305 -2.42 -23.48 4.48
C PRO A 305 -2.06 -23.94 3.06
N GLU A 306 -1.57 -25.18 2.94
CA GLU A 306 -1.27 -25.82 1.64
C GLU A 306 -2.45 -25.74 0.66
N ASP A 307 -3.67 -25.86 1.18
CA ASP A 307 -4.90 -25.61 0.42
C ASP A 307 -5.77 -24.56 1.13
N PHE A 308 -5.73 -23.34 0.61
CA PHE A 308 -6.51 -22.21 1.13
C PHE A 308 -8.03 -22.45 1.13
N ARG A 309 -8.53 -23.41 0.34
CA ARG A 309 -9.97 -23.70 0.20
C ARG A 309 -10.53 -24.44 1.40
N SER A 310 -9.70 -25.18 2.13
CA SER A 310 -10.13 -26.07 3.22
C SER A 310 -9.27 -25.98 4.48
N GLY A 311 -7.99 -25.62 4.37
CA GLY A 311 -7.06 -25.59 5.49
C GLY A 311 -7.31 -24.45 6.48
N THR A 312 -6.56 -24.40 7.57
CA THR A 312 -6.66 -23.32 8.55
C THR A 312 -5.54 -22.30 8.34
N PHE A 313 -5.90 -21.02 8.22
CA PHE A 313 -4.92 -19.95 8.21
C PHE A 313 -4.42 -19.71 9.63
N LYS A 314 -3.10 -19.67 9.81
CA LYS A 314 -2.51 -19.47 11.14
C LYS A 314 -2.17 -18.00 11.36
N ARG A 315 -2.81 -17.42 12.38
CA ARG A 315 -2.72 -15.99 12.71
C ARG A 315 -1.55 -15.69 13.64
N HIS A 316 -0.83 -14.60 13.35
CA HIS A 316 0.22 -13.99 14.17
C HIS A 316 -0.03 -12.50 14.34
N VAL A 317 0.17 -11.98 15.55
CA VAL A 317 0.25 -10.53 15.79
C VAL A 317 1.73 -10.16 15.77
N ILE A 318 2.14 -9.30 14.84
CA ILE A 318 3.54 -8.91 14.70
C ILE A 318 3.83 -7.49 15.21
N ALA A 319 2.79 -6.65 15.33
CA ALA A 319 2.85 -5.37 16.00
C ALA A 319 1.48 -4.98 16.57
N SER A 320 1.49 -4.16 17.62
CA SER A 320 0.31 -3.59 18.27
C SER A 320 0.61 -2.20 18.83
N GLY A 321 -0.38 -1.57 19.47
CA GLY A 321 -0.21 -0.28 20.14
C GLY A 321 -0.23 0.92 19.19
N TYR A 322 -0.95 0.82 18.08
CA TYR A 322 -1.29 1.99 17.27
C TYR A 322 -2.64 2.53 17.75
N ALA A 323 -2.61 3.48 18.69
CA ALA A 323 -3.82 4.18 19.14
C ALA A 323 -3.99 5.47 18.32
N GLU A 324 -5.23 5.88 18.08
CA GLU A 324 -5.48 7.17 17.43
C GLU A 324 -5.11 8.35 18.34
N GLU A 325 -4.61 9.43 17.74
CA GLU A 325 -4.21 10.65 18.43
C GLU A 325 -4.90 11.91 17.87
N THR A 326 -5.72 11.77 16.82
CA THR A 326 -6.40 12.90 16.17
C THR A 326 -7.64 13.37 16.93
N GLY A 327 -8.24 12.50 17.73
CA GLY A 327 -9.49 12.73 18.47
C GLY A 327 -10.74 12.73 17.58
N SER A 328 -10.64 12.25 16.34
CA SER A 328 -11.77 12.20 15.41
C SER A 328 -12.74 11.05 15.77
N PRO A 329 -14.07 11.25 15.73
CA PRO A 329 -15.04 10.22 16.11
C PRO A 329 -15.00 8.92 15.27
N ASN A 330 -14.38 8.96 14.09
CA ASN A 330 -14.19 7.80 13.22
C ASN A 330 -12.70 7.49 13.02
N ALA A 331 -11.84 7.96 13.93
CA ALA A 331 -10.41 7.75 13.85
C ALA A 331 -10.04 6.28 14.06
N GLY A 332 -8.95 5.86 13.45
CA GLY A 332 -8.31 4.60 13.79
C GLY A 332 -6.96 4.41 13.13
N ALA A 333 -6.23 3.43 13.63
CA ALA A 333 -4.87 3.14 13.21
C ALA A 333 -4.57 1.64 13.33
N PRO A 334 -3.56 1.08 12.64
CA PRO A 334 -2.80 1.70 11.55
C PRO A 334 -3.58 1.67 10.22
N GLY A 335 -3.01 2.32 9.21
CA GLY A 335 -3.55 2.34 7.84
C GLY A 335 -2.77 1.39 6.94
N TYR A 336 -1.75 1.90 6.26
CA TYR A 336 -1.02 1.19 5.19
C TYR A 336 0.19 0.42 5.67
N ILE A 337 0.53 -0.61 4.90
CA ILE A 337 1.75 -1.40 5.04
C ILE A 337 2.50 -1.47 3.71
N GLU A 338 3.81 -1.64 3.77
CA GLU A 338 4.64 -1.96 2.60
C GLU A 338 5.84 -2.81 3.02
N LEU A 339 6.25 -3.75 2.17
CA LEU A 339 7.47 -4.53 2.40
C LEU A 339 8.67 -3.71 1.94
N LEU A 340 9.68 -3.58 2.81
CA LEU A 340 10.92 -2.92 2.43
C LEU A 340 11.75 -3.85 1.51
N PRO A 341 12.42 -3.31 0.48
CA PRO A 341 13.31 -4.10 -0.35
C PRO A 341 14.46 -4.70 0.47
N GLU A 342 14.57 -6.04 0.48
CA GLU A 342 15.69 -6.75 1.11
C GLU A 342 16.71 -7.16 0.05
N LYS A 343 17.99 -6.89 0.31
CA LYS A 343 19.10 -7.34 -0.56
C LYS A 343 19.28 -8.86 -0.55
N ASP A 344 18.84 -9.49 0.54
CA ASP A 344 18.94 -10.93 0.75
C ASP A 344 17.53 -11.52 0.79
N GLU A 345 17.09 -12.06 -0.35
CA GLU A 345 15.76 -12.65 -0.50
C GLU A 345 15.53 -13.89 0.38
N SER A 346 16.58 -14.45 0.98
CA SER A 346 16.45 -15.54 1.96
C SER A 346 16.02 -15.08 3.35
N LYS A 347 16.02 -13.76 3.59
CA LYS A 347 15.60 -13.16 4.87
C LYS A 347 14.18 -12.65 4.80
N LYS A 348 13.49 -12.74 5.94
CA LYS A 348 12.21 -12.08 6.15
C LYS A 348 12.34 -10.58 5.86
N PRO A 349 11.36 -9.97 5.16
CA PRO A 349 11.37 -8.55 4.89
C PRO A 349 11.12 -7.73 6.15
N SER A 350 11.76 -6.57 6.23
CA SER A 350 11.32 -5.49 7.10
C SER A 350 10.01 -4.89 6.56
N ILE A 351 9.17 -4.35 7.44
CA ILE A 351 7.83 -3.87 7.07
C ILE A 351 7.69 -2.40 7.46
N LEU A 352 7.34 -1.54 6.51
CA LEU A 352 6.92 -0.16 6.75
C LEU A 352 5.44 -0.15 7.13
N VAL A 353 5.10 0.58 8.19
CA VAL A 353 3.72 0.76 8.67
C VAL A 353 3.42 2.25 8.75
N ALA A 354 2.42 2.70 7.99
CA ALA A 354 1.82 4.02 8.12
C ALA A 354 0.68 3.94 9.14
N GLY A 355 0.82 4.67 10.24
CA GLY A 355 -0.06 4.57 11.39
C GLY A 355 -1.37 5.34 11.28
N ASP A 356 -1.71 5.93 10.14
CA ASP A 356 -2.97 6.66 9.93
C ASP A 356 -3.22 7.69 11.04
N ASP A 357 -4.32 7.60 11.78
CA ASP A 357 -4.66 8.54 12.85
C ASP A 357 -3.80 8.42 14.11
N SER A 358 -2.90 7.44 14.22
CA SER A 358 -1.90 7.45 15.30
C SER A 358 -0.81 8.50 15.09
N GLY A 359 -0.69 9.04 13.87
CA GLY A 359 0.39 9.97 13.52
C GLY A 359 1.77 9.31 13.43
N ILE A 360 1.88 8.00 13.64
CA ILE A 360 3.16 7.30 13.71
C ILE A 360 3.51 6.65 12.38
N VAL A 361 4.79 6.67 11.98
CA VAL A 361 5.33 5.76 10.97
C VAL A 361 6.39 4.89 11.60
N SER A 362 6.33 3.60 11.33
CA SER A 362 7.19 2.61 11.94
C SER A 362 7.84 1.69 10.91
N ILE A 363 9.06 1.25 11.21
CA ILE A 363 9.69 0.11 10.54
C ILE A 363 9.69 -1.06 11.52
N LEU A 364 9.16 -2.19 11.10
CA LEU A 364 9.19 -3.46 11.81
C LEU A 364 10.32 -4.32 11.22
N ASP A 365 11.40 -4.50 11.97
CA ASP A 365 12.51 -5.36 11.57
C ASP A 365 12.34 -6.76 12.20
N PRO A 366 12.50 -7.88 11.46
CA PRO A 366 12.39 -9.21 12.02
C PRO A 366 13.52 -9.47 13.04
N VAL A 367 13.18 -9.98 14.23
CA VAL A 367 14.16 -10.26 15.30
C VAL A 367 15.09 -11.40 14.90
N LYS A 368 14.56 -12.47 14.31
CA LYS A 368 15.35 -13.57 13.71
C LYS A 368 15.05 -13.67 12.21
N PRO A 369 15.75 -12.91 11.34
CA PRO A 369 15.41 -12.78 9.92
C PRO A 369 15.50 -14.09 9.12
N THR A 370 16.25 -15.08 9.59
CA THR A 370 16.45 -16.37 8.90
C THR A 370 15.65 -17.52 9.51
N ASN A 371 14.83 -17.27 10.54
CA ASN A 371 13.99 -18.29 11.14
C ASN A 371 12.53 -18.09 10.72
N PRO A 372 11.98 -18.92 9.81
CA PRO A 372 10.60 -18.78 9.34
C PRO A 372 9.55 -19.01 10.43
N ARG A 373 9.93 -19.62 11.56
CA ARG A 373 9.01 -19.87 12.69
C ARG A 373 8.98 -18.77 13.74
N ASP A 374 9.88 -17.78 13.64
CA ASP A 374 9.93 -16.66 14.57
C ASP A 374 9.09 -15.50 14.01
N TRP A 375 8.00 -15.14 14.69
CA TRP A 375 7.12 -14.03 14.29
C TRP A 375 7.36 -12.74 15.08
N ASN A 376 8.48 -12.67 15.79
CA ASN A 376 8.85 -11.48 16.55
C ASN A 376 9.44 -10.42 15.62
N TYR A 377 8.90 -9.21 15.71
CA TYR A 377 9.43 -8.03 15.03
C TYR A 377 9.77 -6.96 16.06
N LYS A 378 10.85 -6.24 15.83
CA LYS A 378 11.23 -5.04 16.57
C LYS A 378 10.65 -3.83 15.85
N ARG A 379 9.82 -3.06 16.55
CA ARG A 379 9.27 -1.80 16.06
C ARG A 379 10.26 -0.65 16.30
N THR A 380 10.50 0.16 15.28
CA THR A 380 11.25 1.42 15.33
C THR A 380 10.39 2.52 14.73
N ASP A 381 9.96 3.48 15.55
CA ASP A 381 9.18 4.63 15.08
C ASP A 381 10.13 5.66 14.47
N ILE A 382 9.90 6.01 13.19
CA ILE A 382 10.74 6.93 12.42
C ILE A 382 10.10 8.32 12.26
N LEU A 383 8.80 8.43 12.51
CA LEU A 383 8.05 9.68 12.50
C LEU A 383 6.91 9.61 13.51
N HIS A 384 6.60 10.74 14.15
CA HIS A 384 5.39 10.97 14.91
C HIS A 384 4.88 12.38 14.60
N THR A 385 3.75 12.50 13.90
CA THR A 385 3.12 13.77 13.49
C THR A 385 2.07 14.27 14.49
N GLU A 386 2.13 13.76 15.73
CA GLU A 386 1.16 14.01 16.80
C GLU A 386 -0.30 13.88 16.28
N LYS A 387 -1.04 14.99 16.20
CA LYS A 387 -2.48 15.02 15.86
C LYS A 387 -2.77 15.03 14.35
N SER A 388 -1.77 14.81 13.51
CA SER A 388 -1.96 14.75 12.06
C SER A 388 -2.05 13.32 11.60
N THR A 389 -3.07 13.02 10.78
CA THR A 389 -3.22 11.72 10.14
C THR A 389 -2.06 11.48 9.16
N VAL A 390 -1.37 10.34 9.28
CA VAL A 390 -0.44 9.85 8.27
C VAL A 390 -1.23 9.16 7.17
N GLY A 391 -1.53 9.88 6.09
CA GLY A 391 -2.42 9.35 5.06
C GLY A 391 -1.87 8.09 4.38
N SER A 392 -0.60 8.10 3.96
CA SER A 392 0.12 6.91 3.48
C SER A 392 1.63 7.13 3.49
N ALA A 393 2.38 6.02 3.42
CA ALA A 393 3.81 6.03 3.18
C ALA A 393 4.13 5.10 2.01
N ARG A 394 5.09 5.49 1.17
CA ARG A 394 5.58 4.67 0.06
C ARG A 394 7.10 4.61 0.01
N VAL A 395 7.63 3.45 -0.37
CA VAL A 395 9.07 3.23 -0.49
C VAL A 395 9.51 2.88 -1.92
N ALA A 396 10.58 3.52 -2.39
CA ALA A 396 11.29 3.14 -3.61
C ALA A 396 12.69 3.74 -3.62
N ASP A 397 13.65 3.08 -4.26
CA ASP A 397 14.94 3.69 -4.62
C ASP A 397 14.72 4.61 -5.83
N VAL A 398 14.38 5.87 -5.57
CA VAL A 398 13.89 6.78 -6.61
C VAL A 398 15.01 7.51 -7.33
N ASP A 399 16.21 7.59 -6.74
CA ASP A 399 17.41 8.17 -7.35
C ASP A 399 18.43 7.13 -7.85
N GLY A 400 18.23 5.85 -7.52
CA GLY A 400 19.03 4.74 -8.01
C GLY A 400 20.36 4.55 -7.28
N ASP A 401 20.50 5.08 -6.06
CA ASP A 401 21.73 4.98 -5.27
C ASP A 401 21.85 3.67 -4.47
N GLY A 402 20.81 2.82 -4.50
CA GLY A 402 20.73 1.55 -3.78
C GLY A 402 20.29 1.68 -2.32
N ARG A 403 19.84 2.86 -1.88
CA ARG A 403 19.23 3.16 -0.59
C ARG A 403 17.82 3.73 -0.81
N PRO A 404 16.76 2.94 -0.58
CA PRO A 404 15.40 3.40 -0.83
C PRO A 404 15.00 4.65 -0.06
N GLU A 405 14.18 5.49 -0.67
CA GLU A 405 13.51 6.61 -0.04
C GLU A 405 12.10 6.23 0.42
N ILE A 406 11.69 6.79 1.56
CA ILE A 406 10.32 6.74 2.05
C ILE A 406 9.70 8.13 1.95
N PHE A 407 8.56 8.23 1.28
CA PHE A 407 7.75 9.45 1.23
C PHE A 407 6.50 9.25 2.07
N VAL A 408 6.32 10.11 3.07
CA VAL A 408 5.21 10.03 4.03
C VAL A 408 4.34 11.28 3.91
N SER A 409 3.04 11.12 3.66
CA SER A 409 2.09 12.23 3.73
C SER A 409 1.62 12.48 5.16
N SER A 410 1.64 13.74 5.58
CA SER A 410 1.03 14.22 6.82
C SER A 410 -0.14 15.13 6.46
N TYR A 411 -1.36 14.62 6.61
CA TYR A 411 -2.57 15.19 6.04
C TYR A 411 -2.88 16.56 6.63
N ASN A 412 -3.02 16.67 7.95
CA ASN A 412 -3.43 17.91 8.62
C ASN A 412 -2.30 18.95 8.65
N GLU A 413 -1.04 18.52 8.74
CA GLU A 413 0.12 19.43 8.66
C GLU A 413 0.34 19.97 7.24
N GLY A 414 -0.17 19.28 6.22
CA GLY A 414 -0.04 19.68 4.82
C GLY A 414 1.39 19.57 4.30
N GLN A 415 2.12 18.55 4.73
CA GLN A 415 3.51 18.34 4.34
C GLN A 415 3.82 16.87 4.06
N PHE A 416 4.88 16.67 3.29
CA PHE A 416 5.54 15.39 3.12
C PHE A 416 6.84 15.35 3.90
N TYR A 417 7.13 14.20 4.50
CA TYR A 417 8.43 13.86 5.06
C TYR A 417 9.12 12.88 4.13
N VAL A 418 10.40 13.13 3.85
CA VAL A 418 11.21 12.28 2.97
C VAL A 418 12.38 11.70 3.77
N TYR A 419 12.42 10.38 3.89
CA TYR A 419 13.49 9.65 4.56
C TYR A 419 14.29 8.82 3.56
N ARG A 420 15.52 8.48 3.92
CA ARG A 420 16.33 7.46 3.27
C ARG A 420 16.66 6.34 4.25
N ILE A 421 16.61 5.08 3.81
CA ILE A 421 16.82 3.89 4.65
C ILE A 421 18.02 3.03 4.25
#